data_AF-F3C5L2-F1
#
_entry.id   AF-F3C5L2-F1
#
_cell.length_a   1.000
_cell.length_b   1.000
_cell.length_c   1.000
_cell.angle_alpha   90.00
_cell.angle_beta   90.00
_cell.angle_gamma   90.00
#
_symmetry.space_group_name_H-M   'P 1'
#
loop_
_entity.id
_entity.type
_entity.pdbx_description
1 polymer ?
#
loop_
_entity_poly.entity_id
_entity_poly.type
_entity_poly.pdbx_seq_one_letter_code
_entity_poly.pdbx_strand_id
1 'polypeptide(L)'
;MPRRIIRGLWPVGILAFTLVLNGCIGTHGIKPQGSLLHADSLATDQAIQSAALDAHWPAAQWWRAYGDAQLNHWVDIATLGSPGLALAAARVRQARAMAQIAESSESVQVQGSASLMRHDWPEDQFYGPGALADTRTWDNNASLGLSYALDLWGRERNASEQALDLAHVSAAEQRQ
;
A
#
# COMPACT_ATOMS: atom_id res chain seq x y z
N MET A 1 47.53 30.07 44.78
CA MET A 1 46.93 30.12 43.42
C MET A 1 45.63 29.32 43.41
N PRO A 2 44.44 29.93 43.53
CA PRO A 2 43.18 29.18 43.55
C PRO A 2 42.74 28.81 42.13
N ARG A 3 42.50 27.52 41.87
CA ARG A 3 42.00 27.01 40.58
C ARG A 3 40.52 27.35 40.47
N ARG A 4 40.20 28.30 39.60
CA ARG A 4 38.82 28.71 39.27
C ARG A 4 38.17 27.59 38.44
N ILE A 5 37.31 26.80 39.08
CA ILE A 5 36.48 25.81 38.40
C ILE A 5 35.36 26.56 37.68
N ILE A 6 35.39 26.54 36.35
CA ILE A 6 34.44 27.23 35.47
C ILE A 6 33.12 26.42 35.48
N ARG A 7 32.21 26.80 36.40
CA ARG A 7 30.90 26.15 36.60
C ARG A 7 29.92 26.25 35.42
N GLY A 8 30.23 27.03 34.39
CA GLY A 8 29.35 27.28 33.23
C GLY A 8 29.44 26.26 32.09
N LEU A 9 30.48 25.41 32.06
CA LEU A 9 30.69 24.44 30.96
C LEU A 9 29.98 23.09 31.18
N TRP A 10 29.51 22.84 32.41
CA TRP A 10 28.86 21.58 32.76
C TRP A 10 27.53 21.31 32.05
N PRO A 11 26.57 22.27 31.92
CA PRO A 11 25.31 22.01 31.23
C PRO A 11 25.50 21.77 29.73
N VAL A 12 26.48 22.44 29.10
CA VAL A 12 26.80 22.26 27.67
C VAL A 12 27.39 20.86 27.43
N GLY A 13 28.24 20.38 28.34
CA GLY A 13 28.79 19.02 28.26
C GLY A 13 27.72 17.93 28.36
N ILE A 14 26.73 18.10 29.25
CA ILE A 14 25.62 17.14 29.40
C ILE A 14 24.72 17.14 28.14
N LEU A 15 24.44 18.32 27.58
CA LEU A 15 23.62 18.44 26.36
C LEU A 15 24.33 17.82 25.15
N ALA A 16 25.63 18.04 24.99
CA ALA A 16 26.42 17.41 23.92
C ALA A 16 26.47 15.88 24.06
N PHE A 17 26.64 15.37 25.29
CA PHE A 17 26.70 13.93 25.54
C PHE A 17 25.36 13.24 25.23
N THR A 18 24.23 13.82 25.63
CA THR A 18 22.90 13.26 25.32
C THR A 18 22.57 13.26 23.83
N LEU A 19 23.04 14.26 23.07
CA LEU A 19 22.87 14.30 21.61
C LEU A 19 23.67 13.21 20.90
N VAL A 20 24.89 12.91 21.38
CA VAL A 20 25.75 11.86 20.81
C VAL A 20 25.22 10.46 21.14
N LEU A 21 24.64 10.23 22.31
CA LEU A 21 24.08 8.91 22.67
C LEU A 21 22.84 8.51 21.85
N ASN A 22 22.03 9.47 21.39
CA ASN A 22 20.84 9.18 20.58
C ASN A 22 21.16 8.91 19.09
N GLY A 23 22.40 9.15 18.64
CA GLY A 23 22.82 8.88 17.25
C GLY A 23 23.11 7.42 16.93
N CYS A 24 23.18 6.53 17.95
CA CYS A 24 23.61 5.15 17.75
C CYS A 24 22.50 4.16 17.39
N ILE A 25 21.22 4.58 17.32
CA ILE A 25 20.14 3.69 16.86
C ILE A 25 19.92 3.85 15.34
N GLY A 26 20.93 3.41 14.58
CA GLY A 26 20.85 3.32 13.13
C GLY A 26 20.04 2.11 12.71
N THR A 27 18.81 2.32 12.24
CA THR A 27 17.99 1.26 11.63
C THR A 27 18.25 1.09 10.14
N HIS A 28 19.22 1.86 9.65
CA HIS A 28 19.85 1.69 8.37
C HIS A 28 20.52 0.31 8.29
N GLY A 29 19.80 -0.69 7.75
CA GLY A 29 20.30 -2.05 7.63
C GLY A 29 19.28 -3.15 7.93
N ILE A 30 18.15 -2.84 8.57
CA ILE A 30 17.04 -3.79 8.82
C ILE A 30 16.12 -3.88 7.58
N LYS A 31 16.70 -3.80 6.39
CA LYS A 31 16.02 -4.19 5.16
C LYS A 31 16.29 -5.68 4.95
N PRO A 32 15.28 -6.50 4.60
CA PRO A 32 15.54 -7.87 4.19
C PRO A 32 16.58 -7.83 3.06
N GLN A 33 17.74 -8.44 3.29
CA GLN A 33 18.82 -8.50 2.29
C GLN A 33 18.61 -9.64 1.29
N GLY A 34 17.58 -10.45 1.50
CA GLY A 34 17.10 -11.41 0.54
C GLY A 34 16.23 -10.71 -0.51
N SER A 35 16.76 -10.57 -1.72
CA SER A 35 15.90 -10.37 -2.89
C SER A 35 15.13 -11.66 -3.13
N LEU A 36 13.81 -11.58 -3.29
CA LEU A 36 13.06 -12.71 -3.85
C LEU A 36 13.67 -13.01 -5.22
N LEU A 37 14.24 -14.20 -5.36
CA LEU A 37 14.71 -14.69 -6.66
C LEU A 37 13.46 -14.97 -7.48
N HIS A 38 13.35 -14.33 -8.65
CA HIS A 38 12.29 -14.66 -9.59
C HIS A 38 12.41 -16.15 -9.92
N ALA A 39 11.35 -16.93 -9.75
CA ALA A 39 11.40 -18.37 -10.00
C ALA A 39 11.95 -18.68 -11.41
N ASP A 40 11.61 -17.81 -12.39
CA ASP A 40 12.06 -17.90 -13.78
C ASP A 40 13.52 -17.46 -14.01
N SER A 41 14.16 -16.83 -13.02
CA SER A 41 15.55 -16.35 -13.08
C SER A 41 16.56 -17.32 -12.45
N LEU A 42 16.07 -18.36 -11.77
CA LEU A 42 16.91 -19.41 -11.24
C LEU A 42 17.40 -20.28 -12.40
N ALA A 43 18.70 -20.23 -12.67
CA ALA A 43 19.34 -21.17 -13.59
C ALA A 43 19.09 -22.58 -13.07
N THR A 44 18.16 -23.28 -13.70
CA THR A 44 17.84 -24.66 -13.38
C THR A 44 18.99 -25.50 -13.93
N ASP A 45 19.58 -26.35 -13.08
CA ASP A 45 20.66 -27.26 -13.48
C ASP A 45 20.25 -28.11 -14.69
N GLN A 46 21.23 -28.61 -15.44
CA GLN A 46 20.98 -29.48 -16.60
C GLN A 46 20.05 -30.65 -16.27
N ALA A 47 20.10 -31.17 -15.03
CA ALA A 47 19.21 -32.22 -14.56
C ALA A 47 17.73 -31.78 -14.45
N ILE A 48 17.46 -30.53 -14.07
CA ILE A 48 16.09 -30.00 -14.01
C ILE A 48 15.58 -29.65 -15.40
N GLN A 49 16.46 -29.13 -16.28
CA GLN A 49 16.10 -28.87 -17.68
C GLN A 49 15.79 -30.17 -18.44
N SER A 50 16.59 -31.23 -18.24
CA SER A 50 16.30 -32.54 -18.82
C SER A 50 15.03 -33.14 -18.22
N ALA A 51 14.83 -33.01 -16.91
CA ALA A 51 13.59 -33.47 -16.26
C ALA A 51 12.34 -32.71 -16.76
N ALA A 52 12.43 -31.41 -17.08
CA ALA A 52 11.32 -30.65 -17.63
C ALA A 52 10.94 -31.11 -19.05
N LEU A 53 11.92 -31.51 -19.86
CA LEU A 53 11.70 -32.11 -21.18
C LEU A 53 11.10 -33.52 -21.08
N ASP A 54 11.57 -34.31 -20.11
CA ASP A 54 11.10 -35.68 -19.88
C ASP A 54 9.74 -35.74 -19.16
N ALA A 55 9.37 -34.69 -18.40
CA ALA A 55 8.16 -34.66 -17.60
C ALA A 55 6.86 -34.67 -18.44
N HIS A 56 6.93 -34.43 -19.76
CA HIS A 56 5.78 -34.39 -20.66
C HIS A 56 4.58 -33.64 -20.05
N TRP A 57 4.86 -32.47 -19.45
CA TRP A 57 3.84 -31.71 -18.73
C TRP A 57 2.63 -31.46 -19.66
N PRO A 58 1.38 -31.64 -19.18
CA PRO A 58 0.23 -31.51 -20.05
C PRO A 58 0.18 -30.11 -20.67
N ALA A 59 -0.07 -30.05 -21.98
CA ALA A 59 -0.32 -28.76 -22.63
C ALA A 59 -1.50 -28.04 -21.95
N ALA A 60 -1.55 -26.71 -22.05
CA ALA A 60 -2.64 -25.93 -21.45
C ALA A 60 -4.04 -26.44 -21.85
N GLN A 61 -4.17 -26.98 -23.07
CA GLN A 61 -5.36 -27.65 -23.57
C GLN A 61 -5.17 -29.17 -23.66
N TRP A 62 -4.74 -29.78 -22.54
CA TRP A 62 -4.37 -31.20 -22.45
C TRP A 62 -5.47 -32.14 -22.96
N TRP A 63 -6.74 -31.76 -22.84
CA TRP A 63 -7.88 -32.56 -23.29
C TRP A 63 -7.92 -32.75 -24.81
N ARG A 64 -7.24 -31.90 -25.60
CA ARG A 64 -7.14 -32.09 -27.05
C ARG A 64 -6.36 -33.34 -27.46
N ALA A 65 -5.50 -33.85 -26.57
CA ALA A 65 -4.74 -35.08 -26.83
C ALA A 65 -5.64 -36.32 -27.04
N TYR A 66 -6.89 -36.27 -26.56
CA TYR A 66 -7.85 -37.37 -26.75
C TYR A 66 -8.46 -37.41 -28.18
N GLY A 67 -8.27 -36.38 -29.00
CA GLY A 67 -8.79 -36.36 -30.38
C GLY A 67 -10.32 -36.30 -30.49
N ASP A 68 -11.03 -35.96 -29.41
CA ASP A 68 -12.49 -35.90 -29.37
C ASP A 68 -13.01 -34.48 -29.62
N ALA A 69 -13.69 -34.30 -30.75
CA ALA A 69 -14.28 -33.01 -31.13
C ALA A 69 -15.45 -32.58 -30.23
N GLN A 70 -16.21 -33.54 -29.66
CA GLN A 70 -17.30 -33.26 -28.73
C GLN A 70 -16.75 -32.74 -27.40
N LEU A 71 -15.71 -33.38 -26.87
CA LEU A 71 -15.03 -32.93 -25.66
C LEU A 71 -14.49 -31.50 -25.81
N ASN A 72 -13.84 -31.21 -26.94
CA ASN A 72 -13.35 -29.86 -27.23
C ASN A 72 -14.48 -28.83 -27.20
N HIS A 73 -15.60 -29.14 -27.85
CA HIS A 73 -16.76 -28.25 -27.88
C HIS A 73 -17.36 -27.99 -26.48
N TRP A 74 -17.43 -29.02 -25.63
CA TRP A 74 -17.91 -28.85 -24.26
C TRP A 74 -17.00 -27.98 -23.41
N VAL A 75 -15.69 -28.14 -23.52
CA VAL A 75 -14.72 -27.29 -22.80
C VAL A 75 -14.78 -25.85 -23.31
N ASP A 76 -14.93 -25.65 -24.62
CA ASP A 76 -15.09 -24.31 -25.19
C ASP A 76 -16.35 -23.62 -24.64
N ILE A 77 -17.50 -24.30 -24.60
CA ILE A 77 -18.73 -23.73 -24.01
C ILE A 77 -18.58 -23.51 -22.51
N ALA A 78 -17.94 -24.44 -21.80
CA ALA A 78 -17.74 -24.32 -20.35
C ALA A 78 -16.80 -23.17 -19.97
N THR A 79 -15.91 -22.74 -20.87
CA THR A 79 -14.97 -21.63 -20.63
C THR A 79 -15.50 -20.30 -21.16
N LEU A 80 -16.21 -20.30 -22.29
CA LEU A 80 -16.89 -19.13 -22.86
C LEU A 80 -18.15 -18.79 -22.07
N GLY A 81 -18.02 -17.84 -21.14
CA GLY A 81 -19.17 -17.28 -20.43
C GLY A 81 -19.55 -18.00 -19.13
N SER A 82 -18.63 -18.79 -18.55
CA SER A 82 -18.84 -19.37 -17.22
C SER A 82 -18.96 -18.27 -16.15
N PRO A 83 -20.09 -18.21 -15.41
CA PRO A 83 -20.25 -17.28 -14.29
C PRO A 83 -19.20 -17.46 -13.19
N GLY A 84 -18.74 -18.70 -12.98
CA GLY A 84 -17.68 -19.01 -12.01
C GLY A 84 -16.34 -18.38 -12.42
N LEU A 85 -15.95 -18.51 -13.69
CA LEU A 85 -14.74 -17.86 -14.22
C LEU A 85 -14.86 -16.33 -14.21
N ALA A 86 -16.06 -15.79 -14.48
CA ALA A 86 -16.32 -14.36 -14.39
C ALA A 86 -16.16 -13.83 -12.95
N LEU A 87 -16.65 -14.59 -11.95
CA LEU A 87 -16.48 -14.28 -10.53
C LEU A 87 -15.01 -14.34 -10.11
N ALA A 88 -14.28 -15.38 -10.52
CA ALA A 88 -12.84 -15.50 -10.26
C ALA A 88 -12.06 -14.30 -10.85
N ALA A 89 -12.34 -13.94 -12.11
CA ALA A 89 -11.75 -12.77 -12.74
C ALA A 89 -12.10 -11.45 -12.02
N ALA A 90 -13.31 -11.34 -11.48
CA ALA A 90 -13.73 -10.18 -10.69
C ALA A 90 -12.95 -10.07 -9.37
N ARG A 91 -12.70 -11.20 -8.68
CA ARG A 91 -11.88 -11.24 -7.47
C ARG A 91 -10.44 -10.80 -7.74
N VAL A 92 -9.86 -11.23 -8.87
CA VAL A 92 -8.52 -10.78 -9.28
C VAL A 92 -8.47 -9.28 -9.55
N ARG A 93 -9.50 -8.72 -10.23
CA ARG A 93 -9.59 -7.26 -10.43
C ARG A 93 -9.73 -6.51 -9.10
N GLN A 94 -10.52 -7.03 -8.17
CA GLN A 94 -10.67 -6.45 -6.83
C GLN A 94 -9.34 -6.45 -6.07
N ALA A 95 -8.62 -7.57 -6.03
CA ALA A 95 -7.34 -7.66 -5.35
C ALA A 95 -6.29 -6.69 -5.96
N ARG A 96 -6.24 -6.58 -7.30
CA ARG A 96 -5.38 -5.59 -7.97
C ARG A 96 -5.76 -4.15 -7.64
N ALA A 97 -7.05 -3.83 -7.57
CA ALA A 97 -7.50 -2.49 -7.19
C ALA A 97 -7.10 -2.15 -5.74
N MET A 98 -7.17 -3.13 -4.83
CA MET A 98 -6.68 -2.95 -3.46
C MET A 98 -5.18 -2.73 -3.40
N ALA A 99 -4.40 -3.44 -4.23
CA ALA A 99 -2.96 -3.20 -4.35
C ALA A 99 -2.64 -1.78 -4.84
N GLN A 100 -3.37 -1.29 -5.84
CA GLN A 100 -3.23 0.09 -6.33
C GLN A 100 -3.59 1.14 -5.26
N ILE A 101 -4.61 0.87 -4.42
CA ILE A 101 -4.95 1.74 -3.30
C ILE A 101 -3.79 1.78 -2.28
N ALA A 102 -3.20 0.62 -1.96
CA ALA A 102 -2.06 0.55 -1.06
C ALA A 102 -0.84 1.31 -1.63
N GLU A 103 -0.52 1.10 -2.91
CA GLU A 103 0.54 1.83 -3.62
C GLU A 103 0.30 3.35 -3.63
N SER A 104 -0.95 3.80 -3.77
CA SER A 104 -1.26 5.24 -3.74
C SER A 104 -0.87 5.91 -2.42
N SER A 105 -0.87 5.18 -1.31
CA SER A 105 -0.48 5.69 0.01
C SER A 105 1.01 6.08 0.09
N GLU A 106 1.84 5.53 -0.80
CA GLU A 106 3.25 5.93 -0.93
C GLU A 106 3.45 7.26 -1.67
N SER A 107 2.41 7.79 -2.32
CA SER A 107 2.49 9.02 -3.11
C SER A 107 2.03 10.25 -2.32
N VAL A 108 2.25 11.44 -2.87
CA VAL A 108 1.72 12.68 -2.29
C VAL A 108 0.21 12.67 -2.40
N GLN A 109 -0.44 12.77 -1.24
CA GLN A 109 -1.87 12.82 -1.08
C GLN A 109 -2.34 14.28 -1.16
N VAL A 110 -3.31 14.54 -2.04
CA VAL A 110 -3.88 15.87 -2.26
C VAL A 110 -5.36 15.85 -1.90
N GLN A 111 -5.77 16.70 -0.95
CA GLN A 111 -7.15 16.78 -0.50
C GLN A 111 -7.67 18.20 -0.64
N GLY A 112 -8.77 18.37 -1.37
CA GLY A 112 -9.52 19.63 -1.40
C GLY A 112 -10.80 19.51 -0.58
N SER A 113 -11.11 20.53 0.21
CA SER A 113 -12.40 20.62 0.90
C SER A 113 -12.99 22.01 0.73
N ALA A 114 -14.31 22.08 0.63
CA ALA A 114 -15.05 23.33 0.62
C ALA A 114 -16.33 23.15 1.44
N SER A 115 -16.65 24.15 2.25
CA SER A 115 -17.87 24.19 3.06
C SER A 115 -18.52 25.56 2.94
N LEU A 116 -19.85 25.54 2.99
CA LEU A 116 -20.70 26.72 2.97
C LEU A 116 -21.71 26.55 4.09
N MET A 117 -21.55 27.30 5.16
CA MET A 117 -22.40 27.20 6.34
C MET A 117 -23.11 28.53 6.54
N ARG A 118 -24.43 28.48 6.71
CA ARG A 118 -25.23 29.64 7.13
C ARG A 118 -25.51 29.51 8.62
N HIS A 119 -25.20 30.56 9.36
CA HIS A 119 -25.55 30.67 10.76
C HIS A 119 -26.67 31.68 10.93
N ASP A 120 -27.71 31.25 11.64
CA ASP A 120 -28.81 32.10 12.10
C ASP A 120 -28.59 32.31 13.60
N TRP A 121 -28.29 33.55 13.99
CA TRP A 121 -27.99 33.89 15.38
C TRP A 121 -29.25 34.42 16.05
N PRO A 122 -29.88 33.66 16.96
CA PRO A 122 -31.05 34.13 17.68
C PRO A 122 -30.67 35.21 18.69
N GLU A 123 -31.58 36.15 18.95
CA GLU A 123 -31.47 37.06 20.08
C GLU A 123 -31.93 36.33 21.36
N ASP A 124 -30.97 35.77 22.10
CA ASP A 124 -31.22 35.08 23.38
C ASP A 124 -30.22 35.53 24.47
N GLN A 125 -30.35 34.98 25.68
CA GLN A 125 -29.45 35.32 26.79
C GLN A 125 -27.99 34.85 26.58
N PHE A 126 -27.74 33.94 25.65
CA PHE A 126 -26.41 33.39 25.39
C PHE A 126 -25.64 34.26 24.39
N TYR A 127 -26.27 34.69 23.30
CA TYR A 127 -25.66 35.58 22.31
C TYR A 127 -25.82 37.07 22.68
N GLY A 128 -26.87 37.41 23.43
CA GLY A 128 -27.11 38.74 23.98
C GLY A 128 -27.29 39.84 22.91
N PRO A 129 -27.59 41.08 23.34
CA PRO A 129 -27.61 42.22 22.45
C PRO A 129 -26.19 42.53 21.96
N GLY A 130 -25.99 42.54 20.64
CA GLY A 130 -24.69 42.76 20.03
C GLY A 130 -24.76 42.78 18.51
N ALA A 131 -23.61 42.93 17.84
CA ALA A 131 -23.54 43.02 16.37
C ALA A 131 -24.04 41.76 15.63
N LEU A 132 -24.23 40.66 16.36
CA LEU A 132 -24.70 39.38 15.82
C LEU A 132 -26.15 39.06 16.22
N ALA A 133 -26.83 39.88 17.03
CA ALA A 133 -28.21 39.62 17.47
C ALA A 133 -29.21 39.69 16.30
N ASP A 134 -30.03 38.64 16.15
CA ASP A 134 -30.98 38.47 15.02
C ASP A 134 -30.33 38.64 13.64
N THR A 135 -29.06 38.22 13.52
CA THR A 135 -28.33 38.31 12.25
C THR A 135 -28.17 36.96 11.60
N ARG A 136 -28.03 36.99 10.27
CA ARG A 136 -27.74 35.83 9.44
C ARG A 136 -26.37 36.02 8.81
N THR A 137 -25.42 35.16 9.19
CA THR A 137 -24.06 35.21 8.65
C THR A 137 -23.74 33.97 7.84
N TRP A 138 -22.67 34.08 7.05
CA TRP A 138 -22.13 32.98 6.27
C TRP A 138 -20.71 32.70 6.70
N ASP A 139 -20.41 31.43 6.90
CA ASP A 139 -19.07 30.90 7.12
C ASP A 139 -18.74 29.96 5.96
N ASN A 140 -17.87 30.44 5.09
CA ASN A 140 -17.53 29.77 3.85
C ASN A 140 -16.03 29.49 3.88
N ASN A 141 -15.66 28.22 3.80
CA ASN A 141 -14.26 27.81 3.82
C ASN A 141 -13.93 27.00 2.57
N ALA A 142 -12.73 27.20 2.04
CA ALA A 142 -12.14 26.33 1.04
C ALA A 142 -10.68 26.10 1.40
N SER A 143 -10.24 24.85 1.36
CA SER A 143 -8.88 24.47 1.71
C SER A 143 -8.33 23.41 0.75
N LEU A 144 -7.02 23.45 0.56
CA LEU A 144 -6.26 22.44 -0.17
C LEU A 144 -5.14 21.96 0.74
N GLY A 145 -5.15 20.68 1.06
CA GLY A 145 -4.16 19.99 1.88
C GLY A 145 -3.27 19.09 1.02
N LEU A 146 -1.99 19.06 1.36
CA LEU A 146 -1.00 18.12 0.83
C LEU A 146 -0.46 17.32 2.01
N SER A 147 -0.44 16.00 1.89
CA SER A 147 0.16 15.11 2.87
C SER A 147 1.04 14.08 2.19
N TYR A 148 2.16 13.73 2.82
CA TYR A 148 3.12 12.76 2.27
C TYR A 148 3.75 11.99 3.42
N ALA A 149 3.61 10.66 3.38
CA ALA A 149 4.23 9.79 4.36
C ALA A 149 5.72 9.62 4.02
N LEU A 150 6.59 10.19 4.85
CA LEU A 150 8.03 9.95 4.74
C LEU A 150 8.33 8.52 5.20
N ASP A 151 8.48 7.61 4.24
CA ASP A 151 8.70 6.20 4.52
C ASP A 151 10.17 5.89 4.88
N LEU A 152 10.58 6.33 6.07
CA LEU A 152 11.95 6.12 6.58
C LEU A 152 12.23 4.66 6.97
N TRP A 153 11.18 3.86 7.15
CA TRP A 153 11.23 2.54 7.77
C TRP A 153 10.65 1.43 6.89
N GLY A 154 10.13 1.76 5.71
CA GLY A 154 9.53 0.82 4.76
C GLY A 154 8.09 0.41 5.09
N ARG A 155 7.37 1.15 5.95
CA ARG A 155 6.01 0.76 6.36
C ARG A 155 5.04 0.79 5.19
N GLU A 156 5.04 1.87 4.41
CA GLU A 156 4.11 2.04 3.30
C GLU A 156 4.47 1.09 2.16
N ARG A 157 5.78 0.98 1.85
CA ARG A 157 6.29 0.01 0.86
C ARG A 157 5.94 -1.43 1.19
N ASN A 158 6.13 -1.85 2.44
CA ASN A 158 5.80 -3.23 2.83
C ASN A 158 4.28 -3.49 2.73
N ALA A 159 3.44 -2.48 2.99
CA ALA A 159 1.99 -2.60 2.87
C ALA A 159 1.53 -2.72 1.41
N SER A 160 2.16 -1.97 0.48
CA SER A 160 1.86 -2.10 -0.94
C SER A 160 2.36 -3.43 -1.52
N GLU A 161 3.56 -3.86 -1.17
CA GLU A 161 4.12 -5.17 -1.55
C GLU A 161 3.22 -6.32 -1.07
N GLN A 162 2.76 -6.28 0.19
CA GLN A 162 1.81 -7.25 0.73
C GLN A 162 0.51 -7.29 -0.09
N ALA A 163 -0.03 -6.14 -0.47
CA ALA A 163 -1.26 -6.07 -1.25
C ALA A 163 -1.08 -6.59 -2.68
N LEU A 164 0.09 -6.36 -3.29
CA LEU A 164 0.47 -6.92 -4.58
C LEU A 164 0.59 -8.45 -4.52
N ASP A 165 1.20 -8.99 -3.46
CA ASP A 165 1.32 -10.44 -3.27
C ASP A 165 -0.06 -11.11 -3.15
N LEU A 166 -1.00 -10.49 -2.42
CA LEU A 166 -2.39 -10.97 -2.36
C LEU A 166 -3.06 -10.95 -3.74
N ALA A 167 -2.77 -9.95 -4.57
CA ALA A 167 -3.25 -9.92 -5.94
C ALA A 167 -2.65 -11.05 -6.79
N HIS A 168 -1.35 -11.37 -6.61
CA HIS A 168 -0.71 -12.51 -7.26
C HIS A 168 -1.32 -13.85 -6.83
N VAL A 169 -1.60 -14.04 -5.54
CA VAL A 169 -2.29 -15.24 -5.03
C VAL A 169 -3.66 -15.40 -5.68
N SER A 170 -4.47 -14.33 -5.71
CA SER A 170 -5.80 -14.38 -6.34
C SER A 170 -5.71 -14.75 -7.83
N ALA A 171 -4.68 -14.26 -8.53
CA ALA A 171 -4.45 -14.57 -9.94
C ALA A 171 -3.98 -16.01 -10.16
N ALA A 172 -3.25 -16.59 -9.20
CA ALA A 172 -2.87 -18.00 -9.23
C ALA A 172 -4.09 -18.90 -8.98
N GLU A 173 -4.95 -18.56 -8.02
CA GLU A 173 -6.21 -19.28 -7.76
C GLU A 173 -7.15 -19.26 -8.96
N GLN A 174 -7.20 -18.17 -9.74
CA GLN A 174 -7.99 -18.11 -10.97
C GLN A 174 -7.54 -19.14 -12.03
N ARG A 175 -6.26 -19.57 -12.00
CA ARG A 175 -5.68 -20.50 -12.99
C ARG A 175 -5.86 -21.98 -12.60
N GLN A 176 -6.30 -22.27 -11.38
CA GLN A 176 -6.58 -23.64 -10.90
C GLN A 176 -8.00 -24.06 -11.32
#